data_AF-G7YCF1-F1
#
_entry.id   AF-G7YCF1-F1
#
_cell.length_a   1.000
_cell.length_b   1.000
_cell.length_c   1.000
_cell.angle_alpha   90.00
_cell.angle_beta   90.00
_cell.angle_gamma   90.00
#
_symmetry.space_group_name_H-M   'P 1'
#
loop_
_entity.id
_entity.type
_entity.pdbx_description
1 polymer ?
#
loop_
_entity_poly.entity_id
_entity_poly.type
_entity_poly.pdbx_seq_one_letter_code
_entity_poly.pdbx_strand_id
1 'polypeptide(L)'
;MQRRVRMEKLLSSQCRVLRNVVNDSAFGKVVRDLSLPIRVHGSCVNTKEELVAAWGDSLHNSVDGRGLRELVASPLSNRWLVFPERVFSRIFIRGIQLRCNLLRTRVRSARHGHGGQTILCRGNCGQPESLVHILQSRWITHDARCARHNRVARELAKRLRRLGYTVFEELRAPTSTSFIKPDLIAVRERRATVIDVSIVSDGRGVTVWNQKKQKYGAGEF
;
A
#
# COMPACT_ATOMS: atom_id res chain seq x y z
N MET A 1 7.55 -2.83 28.34
CA MET A 1 6.81 -1.68 28.90
C MET A 1 5.86 -2.03 30.04
N GLN A 2 4.89 -2.94 29.91
CA GLN A 2 4.01 -3.33 31.04
C GLN A 2 4.78 -3.78 32.30
N ARG A 3 5.88 -4.53 32.13
CA ARG A 3 6.76 -4.92 33.23
C ARG A 3 7.39 -3.71 33.94
N ARG A 4 7.83 -2.68 33.20
CA ARG A 4 8.40 -1.44 33.77
C ARG A 4 7.35 -0.70 34.62
N VAL A 5 6.16 -0.45 34.07
CA VAL A 5 5.05 0.20 34.79
C VAL A 5 4.67 -0.58 36.07
N ARG A 6 4.71 -1.92 36.01
CA ARG A 6 4.47 -2.76 37.20
C ARG A 6 5.57 -2.59 38.25
N MET A 7 6.83 -2.52 37.84
CA MET A 7 7.95 -2.31 38.77
C MET A 7 7.95 -0.89 39.37
N GLU A 8 7.58 0.13 38.59
CA GLU A 8 7.37 1.51 39.08
C GLU A 8 6.26 1.58 40.15
N LYS A 9 5.19 0.80 40.01
CA LYS A 9 4.15 0.67 41.04
C LYS A 9 4.61 -0.04 42.31
N LEU A 10 5.56 -0.98 42.19
CA LEU A 10 6.15 -1.65 43.36
C LEU A 10 7.08 -0.69 44.11
N LEU A 11 7.81 0.16 43.39
CA LEU A 11 8.65 1.23 43.96
C LEU A 11 7.85 2.24 44.79
N SER A 12 6.61 2.55 44.37
CA SER A 12 5.73 3.49 45.10
C SER A 12 4.90 2.83 46.21
N SER A 13 5.05 1.53 46.45
CA SER A 13 4.27 0.82 47.46
C SER A 13 4.68 1.17 48.88
N GLN A 14 3.70 1.42 49.75
CA GLN A 14 3.92 1.63 51.18
C GLN A 14 3.96 0.32 51.99
N CYS A 15 3.71 -0.83 51.36
CA CYS A 15 3.72 -2.13 52.03
C CYS A 15 5.12 -2.50 52.53
N ARG A 16 5.23 -2.83 53.82
CA ARG A 16 6.50 -3.17 54.49
C ARG A 16 7.24 -4.33 53.82
N VAL A 17 6.52 -5.37 53.42
CA VAL A 17 7.11 -6.55 52.75
C VAL A 17 7.68 -6.18 51.38
N LEU A 18 6.97 -5.35 50.62
CA LEU A 18 7.42 -4.91 49.30
C LEU A 18 8.62 -3.96 49.37
N ARG A 19 8.75 -3.15 50.43
CA ARG A 19 9.95 -2.32 50.64
C ARG A 19 11.22 -3.15 50.79
N ASN A 20 11.16 -4.29 51.47
CA ASN A 20 12.32 -5.19 51.60
C ASN A 20 12.75 -5.74 50.23
N VAL A 21 11.79 -6.07 49.37
CA VAL A 21 12.05 -6.54 48.00
C VAL A 21 12.62 -5.42 47.13
N VAL A 22 12.09 -4.19 47.25
CA VAL A 22 12.54 -3.03 46.46
C VAL A 22 13.97 -2.60 46.81
N ASN A 23 14.36 -2.72 48.08
CA ASN A 23 15.70 -2.40 48.56
C ASN A 23 16.75 -3.46 48.17
N ASP A 24 16.33 -4.60 47.61
CA ASP A 24 17.24 -5.63 47.14
C ASP A 24 18.01 -5.19 45.89
N SER A 25 19.30 -5.50 45.85
CA SER A 25 20.19 -5.09 44.75
C SER A 25 19.78 -5.70 43.39
N ALA A 26 19.20 -6.89 43.37
CA ALA A 26 18.70 -7.55 42.17
C ALA A 26 17.43 -6.84 41.66
N PHE A 27 16.57 -6.35 42.55
CA PHE A 27 15.42 -5.55 42.16
C PHE A 27 15.86 -4.25 41.47
N GLY A 28 16.84 -3.54 42.06
CA GLY A 28 17.43 -2.35 41.46
C GLY A 28 18.03 -2.61 40.06
N LYS A 29 18.65 -3.77 39.85
CA LYS A 29 19.16 -4.20 38.54
C LYS A 29 18.03 -4.40 37.52
N VAL A 30 16.97 -5.11 37.90
CA VAL A 30 15.81 -5.35 37.03
C VAL A 30 15.13 -4.04 36.62
N VAL A 31 14.97 -3.09 37.55
CA VAL A 31 14.39 -1.77 37.24
C VAL A 31 15.27 -1.01 36.24
N ARG A 32 16.60 -0.98 36.45
CA ARG A 32 17.53 -0.34 35.50
C ARG A 32 17.44 -0.94 34.11
N ASP A 33 17.49 -2.27 34.01
CA ASP A 33 17.43 -2.99 32.73
C ASP A 33 16.11 -2.73 31.99
N LEU A 34 14.99 -2.68 32.72
CA LEU A 34 13.66 -2.37 32.17
C LEU A 34 13.47 -0.88 31.82
N SER A 35 14.33 0.00 32.34
CA SER A 35 14.32 1.44 32.06
C SER A 35 15.23 1.81 30.90
N LEU A 36 16.03 0.87 30.37
CA LEU A 36 16.83 1.08 29.17
C LEU A 36 15.90 1.42 27.99
N PRO A 37 16.18 2.51 27.24
CA PRO A 37 15.36 2.89 26.10
C PRO A 37 15.45 1.82 25.02
N ILE A 38 14.30 1.36 24.53
CA ILE A 38 14.24 0.47 23.38
C ILE A 38 14.53 1.30 22.14
N ARG A 39 15.42 0.84 21.26
CA ARG A 39 15.73 1.53 20.01
C ARG A 39 15.16 0.78 18.83
N VAL A 40 14.40 1.47 17.99
CA VAL A 40 13.88 0.95 16.72
C VAL A 40 14.40 1.86 15.61
N HIS A 41 15.27 1.32 14.74
CA HIS A 41 15.86 2.04 13.61
C HIS A 41 16.43 3.44 13.94
N GLY A 42 17.04 3.59 15.12
CA GLY A 42 17.65 4.84 15.59
C GLY A 42 16.78 5.65 16.56
N SER A 43 15.46 5.44 16.58
CA SER A 43 14.52 6.14 17.46
C SER A 43 14.40 5.44 18.82
N CYS A 44 14.46 6.20 19.91
CA CYS A 44 14.14 5.68 21.25
C CYS A 44 12.63 5.63 21.43
N VAL A 45 12.09 4.48 21.84
CA VAL A 45 10.67 4.26 22.12
C VAL A 45 10.45 3.85 23.58
N ASN A 46 9.52 4.52 24.24
CA ASN A 46 9.22 4.40 25.66
C ASN A 46 7.78 3.92 25.92
N THR A 47 6.89 4.01 24.93
CA THR A 47 5.53 3.49 25.00
C THR A 47 5.26 2.39 23.97
N LYS A 48 4.22 1.58 24.21
CA LYS A 48 3.84 0.51 23.29
C LYS A 48 3.36 1.12 21.97
N GLU A 49 2.70 2.26 22.07
CA GLU A 49 2.17 3.06 20.97
C GLU A 49 3.31 3.60 20.10
N GLU A 50 4.36 4.18 20.71
CA GLU A 50 5.58 4.60 20.01
C GLU A 50 6.29 3.42 19.35
N LEU A 51 6.38 2.28 20.03
CA LEU A 51 6.98 1.07 19.46
C LEU A 51 6.23 0.61 18.21
N VAL A 52 4.90 0.53 18.26
CA VAL A 52 4.06 0.15 17.13
C VAL A 52 4.17 1.16 15.99
N ALA A 53 4.15 2.46 16.29
CA ALA A 53 4.32 3.52 15.31
C ALA A 53 5.69 3.43 14.62
N ALA A 54 6.78 3.30 15.38
CA ALA A 54 8.13 3.21 14.83
C ALA A 54 8.33 1.99 13.91
N TRP A 55 7.79 0.82 14.28
CA TRP A 55 7.81 -0.35 13.42
C TRP A 55 6.93 -0.18 12.18
N GLY A 56 5.75 0.43 12.34
CA GLY A 56 4.86 0.77 11.23
C GLY A 56 5.53 1.69 10.23
N ASP A 57 6.17 2.76 10.70
CA ASP A 57 6.92 3.70 9.86
C ASP A 57 8.10 3.04 9.16
N SER A 58 8.88 2.20 9.87
CA SER A 58 9.97 1.44 9.25
C SER A 58 9.45 0.54 8.13
N LEU A 59 8.40 -0.24 8.39
CA LEU A 59 7.76 -1.10 7.40
C LEU A 59 7.28 -0.28 6.20
N HIS A 60 6.55 0.80 6.45
CA HIS A 60 6.02 1.68 5.42
C HIS A 60 7.12 2.39 4.62
N ASN A 61 8.30 2.65 5.18
CA ASN A 61 9.44 3.21 4.45
C ASN A 61 10.25 2.17 3.67
N SER A 62 10.11 0.89 4.02
CA SER A 62 10.77 -0.22 3.32
C SER A 62 10.24 -0.42 1.90
N VAL A 63 11.03 -1.11 1.06
CA VAL A 63 10.61 -1.52 -0.29
C VAL A 63 9.36 -2.39 -0.24
N ASP A 64 9.26 -3.29 0.74
CA ASP A 64 8.19 -4.29 0.83
C ASP A 64 6.88 -3.69 1.36
N GLY A 65 6.98 -2.78 2.33
CA GLY A 65 5.82 -2.21 3.02
C GLY A 65 5.34 -0.85 2.47
N ARG A 66 6.06 -0.23 1.54
CA ARG A 66 5.66 1.07 0.95
C ARG A 66 4.23 1.07 0.40
N GLY A 67 3.85 -0.01 -0.30
CA GLY A 67 2.50 -0.14 -0.87
C GLY A 67 1.38 -0.33 0.16
N LEU A 68 1.70 -0.64 1.41
CA LEU A 68 0.72 -0.86 2.48
C LEU A 68 0.15 0.44 3.05
N ARG A 69 0.87 1.57 2.94
CA ARG A 69 0.45 2.89 3.45
C ARG A 69 -0.96 3.29 3.00
N GLU A 70 -1.27 3.02 1.74
CA GLU A 70 -2.53 3.44 1.11
C GLU A 70 -3.56 2.32 1.02
N LEU A 71 -3.32 1.19 1.68
CA LEU A 71 -4.28 0.09 1.72
C LEU A 71 -5.60 0.54 2.38
N VAL A 72 -5.52 1.42 3.38
CA VAL A 72 -6.68 2.02 4.04
C VAL A 72 -7.46 2.95 3.10
N ALA A 73 -6.80 3.58 2.13
CA ALA A 73 -7.43 4.56 1.22
C ALA A 73 -8.38 3.92 0.19
N SER A 74 -8.34 2.59 -0.01
CA SER A 74 -9.23 1.91 -0.96
C SER A 74 -9.78 0.58 -0.43
N PRO A 75 -10.72 0.60 0.53
CA PRO A 75 -11.26 -0.62 1.14
C PRO A 75 -11.87 -1.60 0.13
N LEU A 76 -12.60 -1.08 -0.87
CA LEU A 76 -13.24 -1.92 -1.89
C LEU A 76 -12.22 -2.65 -2.78
N SER A 77 -11.15 -1.97 -3.21
CA SER A 77 -10.07 -2.59 -4.00
C SER A 77 -9.29 -3.65 -3.22
N ASN A 78 -9.41 -3.61 -1.89
CA ASN A 78 -8.72 -4.50 -0.95
C ASN A 78 -9.66 -5.54 -0.32
N ARG A 79 -10.93 -5.59 -0.74
CA ARG A 79 -11.94 -6.48 -0.16
C ARG A 79 -11.58 -7.96 -0.25
N TRP A 80 -10.85 -8.37 -1.28
CA TRP A 80 -10.36 -9.73 -1.44
C TRP A 80 -9.37 -10.18 -0.35
N LEU A 81 -8.76 -9.25 0.40
CA LEU A 81 -7.92 -9.55 1.55
C LEU A 81 -8.73 -10.00 2.77
N VAL A 82 -9.92 -9.41 2.94
CA VAL A 82 -10.82 -9.69 4.08
C VAL A 82 -11.65 -10.95 3.83
N PHE A 83 -11.92 -11.26 2.56
CA PHE A 83 -12.74 -12.39 2.12
C PHE A 83 -11.94 -13.32 1.20
N PRO A 84 -10.90 -14.02 1.71
CA PRO A 84 -10.03 -14.88 0.91
C PRO A 84 -10.79 -16.01 0.21
N GLU A 85 -11.91 -16.47 0.76
CA GLU A 85 -12.77 -17.52 0.20
C GLU A 85 -13.42 -17.13 -1.14
N ARG A 86 -13.46 -15.83 -1.46
CA ARG A 86 -14.00 -15.30 -2.73
C ARG A 86 -12.98 -15.32 -3.87
N VAL A 87 -11.77 -15.79 -3.61
CA VAL A 87 -10.67 -15.84 -4.59
C VAL A 87 -10.00 -17.20 -4.50
N PHE A 88 -9.66 -17.80 -5.65
CA PHE A 88 -8.89 -19.04 -5.67
C PHE A 88 -7.59 -18.88 -4.87
N SER A 89 -7.24 -19.86 -4.03
CA SER A 89 -6.10 -19.79 -3.10
C SER A 89 -4.79 -19.42 -3.80
N ARG A 90 -4.55 -19.96 -4.99
CA ARG A 90 -3.36 -19.62 -5.80
C ARG A 90 -3.30 -18.14 -6.19
N ILE A 91 -4.44 -17.55 -6.53
CA ILE A 91 -4.55 -16.13 -6.90
C ILE A 91 -4.41 -15.26 -5.64
N PHE A 92 -4.99 -15.69 -4.52
CA PHE A 92 -4.83 -15.01 -3.23
C PHE A 92 -3.35 -14.91 -2.84
N ILE A 93 -2.61 -16.02 -2.82
CA ILE A 93 -1.17 -16.06 -2.49
C ILE A 93 -0.37 -15.15 -3.42
N ARG A 94 -0.60 -15.24 -4.74
CA ARG A 94 0.07 -14.37 -5.72
C ARG A 94 -0.29 -12.90 -5.54
N GLY A 95 -1.53 -12.61 -5.18
CA GLY A 95 -2.00 -11.27 -4.87
C GLY A 95 -1.27 -10.69 -3.66
N ILE A 96 -1.09 -11.47 -2.59
CA ILE A 96 -0.31 -11.06 -1.41
C ILE A 96 1.15 -10.81 -1.80
N GLN A 97 1.75 -11.71 -2.57
CA GLN A 97 3.13 -11.52 -3.06
C GLN A 97 3.29 -10.24 -3.88
N LEU A 98 2.31 -9.92 -4.72
CA LEU A 98 2.28 -8.68 -5.50
C LEU A 98 2.12 -7.46 -4.60
N ARG A 99 1.18 -7.47 -3.65
CA ARG A 99 0.86 -6.34 -2.77
C ARG A 99 1.94 -6.00 -1.76
N CYS A 100 2.63 -7.02 -1.25
CA CYS A 100 3.72 -6.85 -0.28
C CYS A 100 5.09 -6.76 -0.97
N ASN A 101 5.13 -6.49 -2.30
CA ASN A 101 6.36 -6.36 -3.09
C ASN A 101 7.32 -7.55 -2.91
N LEU A 102 6.78 -8.76 -2.72
CA LEU A 102 7.55 -9.99 -2.44
C LEU A 102 8.06 -10.67 -3.71
N LEU A 103 7.57 -10.27 -4.88
CA LEU A 103 8.06 -10.76 -6.16
C LEU A 103 9.51 -10.35 -6.38
N ARG A 104 10.27 -11.23 -7.03
CA ARG A 104 11.69 -11.00 -7.27
C ARG A 104 11.91 -9.79 -8.18
N THR A 105 12.62 -8.80 -7.66
CA THR A 105 13.12 -7.64 -8.39
C THR A 105 14.59 -7.41 -8.02
N ARG A 106 15.35 -6.61 -8.77
CA ARG A 106 16.75 -6.30 -8.41
C ARG A 106 16.83 -5.54 -7.08
N VAL A 107 15.95 -4.55 -6.87
CA VAL A 107 15.88 -3.83 -5.59
C VAL A 107 15.60 -4.78 -4.43
N ARG A 108 14.68 -5.74 -4.60
CA ARG A 108 14.38 -6.73 -3.56
C ARG A 108 15.53 -7.68 -3.30
N SER A 109 16.21 -8.12 -4.36
CA SER A 109 17.30 -9.10 -4.30
C SER A 109 18.55 -8.52 -3.62
N ALA A 110 18.85 -7.24 -3.86
CA ALA A 110 19.99 -6.54 -3.29
C ALA A 110 19.94 -6.39 -1.74
N ARG A 111 18.77 -6.59 -1.10
CA ARG A 111 18.64 -6.51 0.36
C ARG A 111 19.47 -7.53 1.14
N HIS A 112 19.79 -8.69 0.54
CA HIS A 112 20.47 -9.78 1.23
C HIS A 112 22.01 -9.69 1.14
N GLY A 113 22.56 -8.51 0.85
CA GLY A 113 23.99 -8.24 1.08
C GLY A 113 24.96 -8.96 0.13
N HIS A 114 24.50 -9.53 -0.99
CA HIS A 114 25.42 -9.93 -2.05
C HIS A 114 25.99 -8.68 -2.72
N GLY A 115 27.15 -8.22 -2.23
CA GLY A 115 27.90 -7.13 -2.83
C GLY A 115 28.05 -7.33 -4.34
N GLY A 116 27.81 -6.28 -5.12
CA GLY A 116 27.92 -6.30 -6.59
C GLY A 116 26.62 -6.46 -7.38
N GLN A 117 25.46 -6.67 -6.73
CA GLN A 117 24.18 -6.70 -7.46
C GLN A 117 23.69 -5.28 -7.80
N THR A 118 23.60 -4.98 -9.09
CA THR A 118 22.97 -3.75 -9.58
C THR A 118 21.49 -3.70 -9.21
N ILE A 119 21.02 -2.57 -8.69
CA ILE A 119 19.60 -2.30 -8.42
C ILE A 119 18.86 -1.74 -9.63
N LEU A 120 19.58 -1.36 -10.69
CA LEU A 120 19.01 -0.65 -11.84
C LEU A 120 18.12 -1.58 -12.67
N CYS A 121 17.16 -1.02 -13.39
CA CYS A 121 16.24 -1.77 -14.25
C CYS A 121 16.97 -2.62 -15.29
N ARG A 122 16.57 -3.90 -15.45
CA ARG A 122 17.06 -4.77 -16.54
C ARG A 122 16.86 -4.18 -17.93
N GLY A 123 15.88 -3.28 -18.07
CA GLY A 123 15.62 -2.56 -19.30
C GLY A 123 16.48 -1.30 -19.51
N ASN A 124 17.49 -1.08 -18.69
CA ASN A 124 18.49 -0.02 -18.84
C ASN A 124 17.93 1.42 -18.92
N CYS A 125 16.86 1.75 -18.17
CA CYS A 125 16.35 3.12 -18.08
C CYS A 125 16.90 3.93 -16.88
N GLY A 126 17.98 3.47 -16.25
CA GLY A 126 18.61 4.17 -15.11
C GLY A 126 17.80 4.21 -13.80
N GLN A 127 16.55 3.72 -13.79
CA GLN A 127 15.70 3.69 -12.59
C GLN A 127 15.91 2.41 -11.77
N PRO A 128 15.77 2.44 -10.44
CA PRO A 128 15.75 1.24 -9.62
C PRO A 128 14.64 0.28 -10.05
N GLU A 129 14.98 -1.00 -10.19
CA GLU A 129 14.03 -2.03 -10.55
C GLU A 129 13.17 -2.45 -9.35
N SER A 130 12.15 -1.64 -9.05
CA SER A 130 11.10 -2.00 -8.11
C SER A 130 9.90 -2.62 -8.84
N LEU A 131 9.01 -3.26 -8.08
CA LEU A 131 7.79 -3.84 -8.66
C LEU A 131 6.89 -2.73 -9.22
N VAL A 132 6.77 -1.60 -8.51
CA VAL A 132 6.10 -0.39 -9.01
C VAL A 132 6.68 0.03 -10.34
N HIS A 133 8.01 0.19 -10.44
CA HIS A 133 8.66 0.62 -11.67
C HIS A 133 8.29 -0.31 -12.85
N ILE A 134 8.41 -1.63 -12.65
CA ILE A 134 8.05 -2.64 -13.66
C ILE A 134 6.58 -2.54 -14.04
N LEU A 135 5.67 -2.46 -13.05
CA LEU A 135 4.24 -2.56 -13.28
C LEU A 135 3.61 -1.27 -13.82
N GLN A 136 4.24 -0.12 -13.61
CA GLN A 136 3.60 1.19 -13.76
C GLN A 136 4.25 2.11 -14.78
N SER A 137 5.56 2.04 -14.99
CA SER A 137 6.29 3.03 -15.79
C SER A 137 7.11 2.44 -16.93
N ARG A 138 7.50 1.17 -16.81
CA ARG A 138 8.49 0.58 -17.72
C ARG A 138 7.96 0.34 -19.13
N TRP A 139 8.58 0.88 -20.18
CA TRP A 139 8.07 0.71 -21.55
C TRP A 139 7.96 -0.76 -22.01
N ILE A 140 8.88 -1.65 -21.59
CA ILE A 140 8.82 -3.09 -21.92
C ILE A 140 7.51 -3.74 -21.48
N THR A 141 6.90 -3.25 -20.39
CA THR A 141 5.64 -3.80 -19.89
C THR A 141 4.41 -3.05 -20.41
N HIS A 142 4.57 -2.12 -21.35
CA HIS A 142 3.48 -1.27 -21.85
C HIS A 142 2.27 -2.10 -22.29
N ASP A 143 2.46 -3.08 -23.16
CA ASP A 143 1.37 -3.91 -23.67
C ASP A 143 0.68 -4.71 -22.55
N ALA A 144 1.46 -5.24 -21.61
CA ALA A 144 0.91 -5.92 -20.44
C ALA A 144 0.14 -4.97 -19.50
N ARG A 145 0.53 -3.69 -19.41
CA ARG A 145 -0.26 -2.68 -18.68
C ARG A 145 -1.57 -2.41 -19.41
N CYS A 146 -1.52 -2.15 -20.71
CA CYS A 146 -2.71 -1.90 -21.54
C CYS A 146 -3.66 -3.10 -21.51
N ALA A 147 -3.15 -4.33 -21.61
CA ALA A 147 -3.96 -5.54 -21.52
C ALA A 147 -4.66 -5.70 -20.16
N ARG A 148 -3.97 -5.41 -19.04
CA ARG A 148 -4.58 -5.44 -17.69
C ARG A 148 -5.68 -4.39 -17.56
N HIS A 149 -5.40 -3.18 -18.00
CA HIS A 149 -6.36 -2.07 -18.02
C HIS A 149 -7.61 -2.45 -18.83
N ASN A 150 -7.42 -2.86 -20.08
CA ASN A 150 -8.51 -3.19 -21.00
C ASN A 150 -9.34 -4.37 -20.51
N ARG A 151 -8.73 -5.36 -19.82
CA ARG A 151 -9.47 -6.46 -19.21
C ARG A 151 -10.46 -5.95 -18.16
N VAL A 152 -10.06 -5.01 -17.31
CA VAL A 152 -10.95 -4.43 -16.29
C VAL A 152 -12.03 -3.57 -16.93
N ALA A 153 -11.69 -2.72 -17.90
CA ALA A 153 -12.66 -1.90 -18.62
C ALA A 153 -13.72 -2.75 -19.33
N ARG A 154 -13.32 -3.82 -20.03
CA ARG A 154 -14.24 -4.74 -20.70
C ARG A 154 -15.16 -5.49 -19.73
N GLU A 155 -14.63 -5.96 -18.60
CA GLU A 155 -15.45 -6.61 -17.57
C GLU A 155 -16.46 -5.64 -16.96
N LEU A 156 -16.08 -4.38 -16.76
CA LEU A 156 -17.00 -3.34 -16.29
C LEU A 156 -18.08 -3.06 -17.33
N ALA A 157 -17.72 -2.88 -18.60
CA ALA A 157 -18.65 -2.69 -19.70
C ALA A 157 -19.67 -3.84 -19.79
N LYS A 158 -19.19 -5.08 -19.71
CA LYS A 158 -20.03 -6.28 -19.71
C LYS A 158 -21.04 -6.29 -18.56
N ARG A 159 -20.61 -5.92 -17.35
CA ARG A 159 -21.51 -5.84 -16.18
C ARG A 159 -22.53 -4.73 -16.30
N LEU A 160 -22.12 -3.55 -16.77
CA LEU A 160 -23.02 -2.42 -16.99
C LEU A 160 -24.10 -2.74 -18.04
N ARG A 161 -23.72 -3.38 -19.15
CA ARG A 161 -24.69 -3.83 -20.17
C ARG A 161 -25.72 -4.80 -19.60
N ARG A 162 -25.31 -5.75 -18.76
CA ARG A 162 -26.24 -6.66 -18.07
C ARG A 162 -27.19 -5.95 -17.11
N LEU A 163 -26.80 -4.79 -16.58
CA LEU A 163 -27.64 -3.95 -15.74
C LEU A 163 -28.54 -3.00 -16.56
N GLY A 164 -28.56 -3.12 -17.89
CA GLY A 164 -29.42 -2.32 -18.78
C GLY A 164 -28.83 -0.97 -19.20
N TYR A 165 -27.52 -0.76 -19.02
CA TYR A 165 -26.85 0.44 -19.55
C TYR A 165 -26.47 0.24 -21.02
N THR A 166 -26.65 1.28 -21.82
CA THR A 166 -25.97 1.41 -23.11
C THR A 166 -24.53 1.85 -22.83
N VAL A 167 -23.54 1.05 -23.23
CA VAL A 167 -22.13 1.32 -22.94
C VAL A 167 -21.34 1.53 -24.23
N PHE A 168 -20.77 2.72 -24.36
CA PHE A 168 -19.82 3.08 -25.41
C PHE A 168 -18.40 2.88 -24.89
N GLU A 169 -17.57 2.15 -25.63
CA GLU A 169 -16.16 1.91 -25.32
C GLU A 169 -15.29 2.84 -26.16
N GLU A 170 -14.29 3.47 -25.55
CA GLU A 170 -13.28 4.29 -26.24
C GLU A 170 -13.86 5.41 -27.14
N LEU A 171 -15.03 5.95 -26.79
CA LEU A 171 -15.69 7.02 -27.56
C LEU A 171 -14.82 8.28 -27.56
N ARG A 172 -14.66 8.89 -28.73
CA ARG A 172 -14.11 10.25 -28.85
C ARG A 172 -15.23 11.27 -28.66
N ALA A 173 -15.26 11.92 -27.50
CA ALA A 173 -16.20 13.01 -27.24
C ALA A 173 -15.51 14.35 -27.53
N PRO A 174 -16.02 15.17 -28.46
CA PRO A 174 -15.45 16.47 -28.76
C PRO A 174 -15.55 17.42 -27.56
N THR A 175 -14.59 18.33 -27.44
CA THR A 175 -14.61 19.48 -26.54
C THR A 175 -14.50 20.77 -27.35
N SER A 176 -14.64 21.93 -26.72
CA SER A 176 -14.52 23.23 -27.40
C SER A 176 -13.18 23.44 -28.13
N THR A 177 -12.12 22.76 -27.68
CA THR A 177 -10.76 22.91 -28.22
C THR A 177 -10.14 21.61 -28.73
N SER A 178 -10.71 20.44 -28.44
CA SER A 178 -10.11 19.13 -28.76
C SER A 178 -11.13 17.99 -28.67
N PHE A 179 -10.71 16.82 -28.19
CA PHE A 179 -11.58 15.72 -27.80
C PHE A 179 -11.03 15.05 -26.54
N ILE A 180 -11.93 14.48 -25.74
CA ILE A 180 -11.57 13.52 -24.71
C ILE A 180 -11.91 12.11 -25.18
N LYS A 181 -11.15 11.15 -24.67
CA LYS A 181 -11.37 9.72 -24.91
C LYS A 181 -11.41 9.01 -23.56
N PRO A 182 -12.58 8.95 -22.88
CA PRO A 182 -12.75 8.07 -21.73
C PRO A 182 -12.77 6.61 -22.17
N ASP A 183 -12.49 5.71 -21.23
CA ASP A 183 -12.52 4.28 -21.52
C ASP A 183 -13.94 3.81 -21.77
N LEU A 184 -14.90 4.27 -20.96
CA LEU A 184 -16.31 3.92 -21.06
C LEU A 184 -17.20 5.15 -20.86
N ILE A 185 -18.31 5.19 -21.60
CA ILE A 185 -19.46 6.04 -21.28
C ILE A 185 -20.67 5.13 -21.13
N ALA A 186 -21.26 5.12 -19.94
CA ALA A 186 -22.44 4.33 -19.62
C ALA A 186 -23.66 5.24 -19.55
N VAL A 187 -24.65 4.98 -20.40
CA VAL A 187 -25.88 5.77 -20.48
C VAL A 187 -27.05 4.91 -20.03
N ARG A 188 -27.88 5.48 -19.15
CA ARG A 188 -29.17 4.90 -18.77
C ARG A 188 -30.13 6.04 -18.47
N GLU A 189 -31.34 5.93 -19.01
CA GLU A 189 -32.36 6.97 -18.95
C GLU A 189 -31.79 8.32 -19.44
N ARG A 190 -31.84 9.38 -18.63
CA ARG A 190 -31.31 10.71 -18.95
C ARG A 190 -29.96 10.99 -18.29
N ARG A 191 -29.20 9.94 -17.92
CA ARG A 191 -27.90 10.08 -17.25
C ARG A 191 -26.81 9.36 -18.04
N ALA A 192 -25.74 10.10 -18.34
CA ALA A 192 -24.49 9.56 -18.82
C ALA A 192 -23.46 9.57 -17.68
N THR A 193 -22.72 8.47 -17.53
CA THR A 193 -21.62 8.35 -16.57
C THR A 193 -20.34 8.08 -17.35
N VAL A 194 -19.39 9.02 -17.26
CA VAL A 194 -18.04 8.87 -17.80
C VAL A 194 -17.23 8.03 -16.82
N ILE A 195 -16.64 6.93 -17.31
CA ILE A 195 -15.82 6.04 -16.51
C ILE A 195 -14.47 5.86 -17.18
N ASP A 196 -13.43 6.12 -16.41
CA ASP A 196 -12.04 5.98 -16.84
C ASP A 196 -11.31 5.12 -15.80
N VAL A 197 -10.73 4.03 -16.27
CA VAL A 197 -10.16 2.95 -15.47
C VAL A 197 -8.68 3.23 -15.24
N SER A 198 -8.20 2.87 -14.05
CA SER A 198 -6.77 2.99 -13.74
C SER A 198 -6.33 1.85 -12.84
N ILE A 199 -5.20 1.23 -13.21
CA ILE A 199 -4.62 0.11 -12.46
C ILE A 199 -3.30 0.58 -11.83
N VAL A 200 -3.35 0.91 -10.55
CA VAL A 200 -2.25 1.55 -9.81
C VAL A 200 -1.61 0.59 -8.80
N SER A 201 -0.36 0.89 -8.42
CA SER A 201 0.38 0.27 -7.32
C SER A 201 0.98 1.36 -6.45
N ASP A 202 1.27 1.02 -5.19
CA ASP A 202 2.10 1.77 -4.23
C ASP A 202 1.83 3.26 -4.19
N GLY A 203 0.58 3.58 -3.93
CA GLY A 203 0.18 4.91 -3.53
C GLY A 203 -0.01 5.94 -4.64
N ARG A 204 0.03 5.50 -5.89
CA ARG A 204 -0.28 6.40 -7.03
C ARG A 204 -1.78 6.63 -7.22
N GLY A 205 -2.64 6.06 -6.36
CA GLY A 205 -4.09 6.11 -6.52
C GLY A 205 -4.63 7.53 -6.47
N VAL A 206 -4.24 8.28 -5.43
CA VAL A 206 -4.68 9.68 -5.26
C VAL A 206 -4.15 10.56 -6.39
N THR A 207 -2.88 10.43 -6.77
CA THR A 207 -2.30 11.21 -7.88
C THR A 207 -3.02 10.94 -9.19
N VAL A 208 -3.24 9.68 -9.55
CA VAL A 208 -3.93 9.32 -10.79
C VAL A 208 -5.38 9.79 -10.76
N TRP A 209 -6.07 9.63 -9.63
CA TRP A 209 -7.42 10.13 -9.45
C TRP A 209 -7.52 11.64 -9.69
N ASN A 210 -6.62 12.42 -9.09
CA ASN A 210 -6.59 13.87 -9.27
C ASN A 210 -6.28 14.27 -10.73
N GLN A 211 -5.37 13.55 -11.40
CA GLN A 211 -5.09 13.76 -12.83
C GLN A 211 -6.31 13.47 -13.71
N LYS A 212 -7.05 12.40 -13.44
CA LYS A 212 -8.29 12.10 -14.17
C LYS A 212 -9.37 13.14 -13.88
N LYS A 213 -9.53 13.56 -12.62
CA LYS A 213 -10.42 14.66 -12.25
C LYS A 213 -10.07 15.95 -12.97
N GLN A 214 -8.80 16.30 -13.09
CA GLN A 214 -8.39 17.49 -13.83
C GLN A 214 -8.70 17.34 -15.33
N LYS A 215 -8.43 16.17 -15.91
CA LYS A 215 -8.71 15.86 -17.32
C LYS A 215 -10.19 15.96 -17.66
N TYR A 216 -11.07 15.48 -16.77
CA TYR A 216 -12.52 15.37 -17.00
C TYR A 216 -13.35 16.38 -16.19
N GLY A 217 -12.74 17.25 -15.39
CA GLY A 217 -13.45 18.20 -14.51
C GLY A 217 -13.44 19.63 -15.04
N ALA A 218 -12.70 19.89 -16.12
CA ALA A 218 -12.53 21.22 -16.70
C ALA A 218 -13.55 21.54 -17.83
N GLY A 219 -14.49 20.64 -18.13
CA GLY A 219 -15.45 20.80 -19.22
C GLY A 219 -16.90 20.83 -18.74
N GLU A 220 -17.67 21.80 -19.23
CA GLU A 220 -19.11 21.64 -19.43
C GLU A 220 -19.29 20.50 -20.45
N PHE A 221 -19.93 19.39 -20.04
CA PHE A 221 -20.24 18.23 -20.89
C PHE A 221 -21.73 18.14 -21.17
#